data_AF-A0A7C1G301-F1
#
_entry.id   AF-A0A7C1G301-F1
#
_cell.length_a   1.000
_cell.length_b   1.000
_cell.length_c   1.000
_cell.angle_alpha   90.00
_cell.angle_beta   90.00
_cell.angle_gamma   90.00
#
_symmetry.space_group_name_H-M   'P 1'
#
loop_
_entity.id
_entity.type
_entity.pdbx_description
1 polymer ?
#
loop_
_entity_poly.entity_id
_entity_poly.type
_entity_poly.pdbx_seq_one_letter_code
_entity_poly.pdbx_strand_id
1 'polypeptide(L)'
;MRTCAICHLTSPDEVLICPRCGADLRVHSETARALQRLRADGRFQRVRIIVDRESCPACQAAYGTYPVDRVPELPVEGCSSPHGCRCRYEPVLDLVGP
;
A
#
# COMPACT_ATOMS: atom_id res chain seq x y z
N MET A 1 6.31 6.48 -3.86
CA MET A 1 6.76 7.31 -2.73
C MET A 1 6.05 6.83 -1.49
N ARG A 2 6.68 6.97 -0.33
CA ARG A 2 6.11 6.61 0.97
C ARG A 2 5.97 7.84 1.82
N THR A 3 4.78 8.01 2.41
CA THR A 3 4.55 9.07 3.38
C THR A 3 4.59 8.48 4.77
N CYS A 4 5.43 9.03 5.65
CA CYS A 4 5.47 8.67 7.05
C CYS A 4 4.17 9.08 7.73
N ALA A 5 3.44 8.14 8.34
CA ALA A 5 2.20 8.42 9.04
C ALA A 5 2.38 9.01 10.45
N ILE A 6 3.63 9.25 10.87
CA ILE A 6 3.96 9.89 12.14
C ILE A 6 4.30 11.38 11.93
N CYS A 7 5.22 11.68 11.01
CA CYS A 7 5.71 13.05 10.81
C CYS A 7 5.37 13.64 9.42
N HIS A 8 4.60 12.91 8.61
CA HIS A 8 4.12 13.29 7.28
C HIS A 8 5.22 13.63 6.26
N LEU A 9 6.47 13.21 6.52
CA LEU A 9 7.53 13.33 5.53
C LEU A 9 7.31 12.31 4.41
N THR A 10 7.31 12.79 3.17
CA THR A 10 7.33 11.96 1.98
C THR A 10 8.78 11.61 1.63
N SER A 11 9.05 10.33 1.38
CA SER A 11 10.37 9.80 1.04
C SER A 11 10.29 8.82 -0.13
N PRO A 12 11.40 8.57 -0.83
CA PRO A 12 11.50 7.51 -1.84
C PRO A 12 11.11 6.13 -1.30
N ASP A 13 10.76 5.20 -2.18
CA ASP A 13 10.19 3.90 -1.78
C ASP A 13 11.20 2.96 -1.14
N GLU A 14 12.45 3.07 -1.54
CA GLU A 14 13.60 2.38 -0.99
C GLU A 14 13.92 2.81 0.45
N VAL A 15 13.41 3.96 0.90
CA VAL A 15 13.62 4.43 2.27
C VAL A 15 12.75 3.61 3.22
N LEU A 16 13.42 2.85 4.10
CA LEU A 16 12.76 2.02 5.10
C LEU A 16 12.63 2.72 6.46
N ILE A 17 13.54 3.63 6.78
CA ILE A 17 13.54 4.39 8.04
C ILE A 17 13.31 5.86 7.72
N CYS A 18 12.31 6.48 8.35
CA CYS A 18 12.02 7.89 8.12
C CYS A 18 13.21 8.76 8.53
N PRO A 19 13.81 9.56 7.62
CA PRO A 19 15.01 10.34 7.93
C PRO A 19 14.74 11.51 8.89
N ARG A 20 13.47 11.85 9.13
CA ARG A 20 13.07 12.92 10.06
C ARG A 20 12.78 12.42 11.48
N CYS A 21 12.08 11.29 11.63
CA CYS A 21 11.61 10.84 12.95
C CYS A 21 12.08 9.43 13.34
N GLY A 22 12.84 8.73 12.49
CA GLY A 22 13.36 7.39 12.78
C GLY A 22 12.33 6.26 12.70
N ALA A 23 11.08 6.54 12.32
CA ALA A 23 10.04 5.53 12.23
C ALA A 23 10.30 4.51 11.11
N ASP A 24 10.04 3.22 11.38
CA ASP A 24 10.06 2.18 10.34
C ASP A 24 8.87 2.35 9.39
N LEU A 25 9.13 2.73 8.15
CA LEU A 25 8.14 2.98 7.12
C LEU A 25 7.48 1.71 6.59
N ARG A 26 8.03 0.51 6.85
CA ARG A 26 7.32 -0.76 6.59
C ARG A 26 6.08 -0.90 7.45
N VAL A 27 6.09 -0.30 8.64
CA VAL A 27 4.99 -0.37 9.62
C VAL A 27 4.23 0.95 9.70
N HIS A 28 4.94 2.08 9.56
CA HIS A 28 4.43 3.42 9.83
C HIS A 28 4.36 4.30 8.58
N SER A 29 4.35 3.74 7.38
CA SER A 29 3.89 4.47 6.20
C SER A 29 2.36 4.56 6.16
N GLU A 30 1.83 5.56 5.46
CA GLU A 30 0.39 5.70 5.22
C GLU A 30 -0.22 4.44 4.58
N THR A 31 0.46 3.84 3.61
CA THR A 31 0.01 2.60 2.95
C THR A 31 0.03 1.41 3.91
N ALA A 32 1.08 1.25 4.71
CA ALA A 32 1.17 0.19 5.71
C ALA A 32 0.07 0.30 6.78
N ARG A 33 -0.16 1.51 7.30
CA ARG A 33 -1.25 1.76 8.26
C ARG A 33 -2.63 1.57 7.63
N ALA A 34 -2.83 1.95 6.38
CA ALA A 34 -4.08 1.70 5.67
C ALA A 34 -4.36 0.19 5.60
N LEU A 35 -3.36 -0.63 5.24
CA LEU A 35 -3.51 -2.08 5.23
C LEU A 35 -3.78 -2.66 6.62
N GLN A 36 -3.09 -2.18 7.66
CA GLN A 36 -3.36 -2.58 9.04
C GLN A 36 -4.80 -2.28 9.47
N ARG A 37 -5.33 -1.10 9.11
CA ARG A 37 -6.73 -0.74 9.39
C ARG A 37 -7.70 -1.67 8.66
N LEU A 38 -7.45 -1.96 7.38
CA LEU A 38 -8.28 -2.89 6.61
C LEU A 38 -8.30 -4.29 7.23
N ARG A 39 -7.14 -4.78 7.69
CA ARG A 39 -7.02 -6.07 8.40
C ARG A 39 -7.74 -6.05 9.76
N ALA A 40 -7.66 -4.95 10.50
CA ALA A 40 -8.24 -4.83 11.83
C ALA A 40 -9.77 -4.64 11.82
N ASP A 41 -10.34 -4.04 10.77
CA ASP A 41 -11.78 -3.79 10.67
C ASP A 41 -12.60 -5.08 10.55
N GLY A 42 -12.04 -6.14 9.96
CA GLY A 42 -12.68 -7.46 9.83
C GLY A 42 -13.90 -7.51 8.90
N ARG A 43 -14.46 -6.36 8.49
CA ARG A 43 -15.57 -6.24 7.54
C ARG A 43 -15.18 -6.57 6.10
N PHE A 44 -13.91 -6.43 5.75
CA PHE A 44 -13.40 -6.66 4.40
C PHE A 44 -12.64 -7.97 4.34
N GLN A 45 -13.08 -8.90 3.50
CA GLN A 45 -12.34 -10.13 3.24
C GLN A 45 -11.32 -9.95 2.11
N ARG A 46 -11.56 -8.97 1.23
CA ARG A 46 -10.78 -8.76 0.01
C ARG A 46 -10.38 -7.29 -0.15
N VAL A 47 -9.18 -7.10 -0.68
CA VAL A 47 -8.61 -5.78 -1.01
C VAL A 47 -8.08 -5.85 -2.43
N ARG A 48 -8.37 -4.81 -3.21
CA ARG A 48 -7.84 -4.63 -4.56
C ARG A 48 -6.66 -3.67 -4.52
N ILE A 49 -5.58 -4.02 -5.21
CA ILE A 49 -4.52 -3.06 -5.52
C ILE A 49 -4.91 -2.35 -6.81
N ILE A 50 -5.08 -1.03 -6.73
CA ILE A 50 -5.29 -0.17 -7.90
C ILE A 50 -3.96 0.41 -8.34
N VAL A 51 -3.71 0.34 -9.64
CA VAL A 51 -2.52 0.89 -10.28
C VAL A 51 -2.91 1.86 -11.39
N ASP A 52 -2.00 2.78 -11.70
CA ASP A 52 -2.11 3.68 -12.83
C ASP A 52 -1.89 2.92 -14.15
N ARG A 53 -2.52 3.34 -15.25
CA ARG A 53 -2.28 2.77 -16.59
C ARG A 53 -0.81 2.90 -17.00
N GLU A 54 -0.16 3.98 -16.57
CA GLU A 54 1.25 4.24 -16.84
C GLU A 54 2.18 3.73 -15.72
N SER A 55 1.67 2.83 -14.87
CA SER A 55 2.50 2.24 -13.82
C SER A 55 3.54 1.27 -14.40
N CYS A 56 4.66 1.12 -13.69
CA CYS A 56 5.75 0.23 -14.11
C CYS A 56 5.31 -1.24 -14.17
N PRO A 57 6.04 -2.12 -14.87
CA PRO A 57 5.67 -3.53 -15.01
C PRO A 57 5.46 -4.26 -13.68
N ALA A 58 6.25 -3.95 -12.65
CA ALA A 58 6.08 -4.52 -11.31
C ALA A 58 4.74 -4.13 -10.68
N CYS A 59 4.36 -2.85 -10.77
CA CYS A 59 3.05 -2.38 -10.32
C CYS A 59 1.91 -3.06 -11.10
N GLN A 60 2.02 -3.14 -12.43
CA GLN A 60 1.02 -3.81 -13.27
C GLN A 60 0.85 -5.28 -12.90
N ALA A 61 1.95 -5.99 -12.60
CA ALA A 61 1.90 -7.38 -12.15
C ALA A 61 1.24 -7.55 -10.77
N ALA A 62 1.33 -6.54 -9.90
CA ALA A 62 0.67 -6.51 -8.60
C ALA A 62 -0.80 -6.06 -8.67
N TYR A 63 -1.30 -5.64 -9.83
CA TYR A 63 -2.70 -5.28 -10.00
C TYR A 63 -3.59 -6.51 -9.86
N GLY A 64 -4.56 -6.43 -8.94
CA GLY A 64 -5.46 -7.55 -8.70
C GLY A 64 -6.21 -7.43 -7.39
N THR A 65 -7.10 -8.41 -7.15
CA THR A 65 -7.86 -8.52 -5.91
C THR A 65 -7.34 -9.69 -5.09
N TYR A 66 -6.97 -9.41 -3.85
CA TYR A 66 -6.35 -10.35 -2.94
C TYR A 66 -7.19 -10.49 -1.66
N PRO A 67 -7.12 -11.65 -0.98
CA PRO A 67 -7.50 -11.72 0.43
C PRO A 67 -6.75 -10.68 1.25
N VAL A 68 -7.40 -10.03 2.21
CA VAL A 68 -6.83 -8.92 3.01
C VAL A 68 -5.58 -9.33 3.81
N ASP A 69 -5.45 -10.61 4.14
CA ASP A 69 -4.32 -11.24 4.82
C ASP A 69 -3.15 -11.57 3.86
N ARG A 70 -3.42 -11.74 2.56
CA ARG A 70 -2.42 -12.14 1.55
C ARG A 70 -2.10 -11.06 0.51
N VAL A 71 -2.66 -9.87 0.66
CA VAL A 71 -2.39 -8.76 -0.26
C VAL A 71 -0.92 -8.31 -0.16
N PRO A 72 -0.23 -8.07 -1.30
CA PRO A 72 1.13 -7.53 -1.30
C PRO A 72 1.23 -6.20 -0.55
N GLU A 73 2.38 -5.97 0.10
CA GLU A 73 2.68 -4.69 0.74
C GLU A 73 2.96 -3.60 -0.31
N LEU A 74 2.61 -2.36 0.02
CA LEU A 74 2.89 -1.18 -0.78
C LEU A 74 3.92 -0.30 -0.07
N PRO A 75 4.99 0.15 -0.75
CA PRO A 75 5.27 0.04 -2.19
C PRO A 75 5.52 -1.37 -2.71
N VAL A 76 5.13 -1.62 -3.97
CA VAL A 76 5.41 -2.91 -4.64
C VAL A 76 6.93 -3.09 -4.75
N GLU A 77 7.41 -4.27 -4.35
CA GLU A 77 8.82 -4.63 -4.49
C GLU A 77 9.25 -4.56 -5.96
N GLY A 78 10.40 -3.93 -6.22
CA GLY A 78 10.90 -3.72 -7.58
C GLY A 78 10.15 -2.63 -8.37
N CYS A 79 9.40 -1.74 -7.71
CA CYS A 79 8.84 -0.57 -8.37
C CYS A 79 9.95 0.30 -8.98
N SER A 80 9.87 0.54 -10.29
CA SER A 80 10.85 1.32 -11.05
C SER A 80 10.31 2.69 -11.50
N SER A 81 9.17 3.12 -10.97
CA SER A 81 8.58 4.40 -11.38
C SER A 81 9.44 5.58 -10.90
N PRO A 82 9.76 6.56 -11.76
CA PRO A 82 10.57 7.73 -11.37
C PRO A 82 9.85 8.64 -10.36
N HIS A 83 8.53 8.51 -10.24
CA HIS A 83 7.70 9.24 -9.28
C HIS A 83 7.36 8.39 -8.05
N GLY A 84 8.03 7.24 -7.92
CA GLY A 84 7.74 6.18 -6.96
C GLY A 84 6.37 5.50 -7.17
N CYS A 85 6.13 4.46 -6.39
CA CYS A 85 4.91 3.69 -6.34
C CYS A 85 3.72 4.59 -5.99
N ARG A 86 2.72 4.60 -6.88
CA ARG A 86 1.44 5.30 -6.71
C ARG A 86 0.27 4.34 -6.54
N CYS A 87 0.55 3.06 -6.33
CA CYS A 87 -0.47 2.04 -6.11
C CYS A 87 -1.23 2.33 -4.82
N ARG A 88 -2.49 1.89 -4.74
CA ARG A 88 -3.35 2.10 -3.59
C ARG A 88 -4.14 0.85 -3.25
N TYR A 89 -4.45 0.68 -1.97
CA TYR A 89 -5.42 -0.31 -1.52
C TYR A 89 -6.83 0.24 -1.65
N GLU A 90 -7.71 -0.55 -2.24
CA GLU A 90 -9.14 -0.29 -2.32
C GLU A 90 -9.88 -1.48 -1.70
N PRO A 91 -10.62 -1.28 -0.60
CA PRO A 91 -11.42 -2.35 -0.02
C PRO A 91 -12.50 -2.81 -1.01
N VAL A 92 -12.67 -4.11 -1.15
CA VAL A 92 -13.78 -4.68 -1.93
C VAL A 92 -14.93 -4.94 -0.97
N LEU A 93 -16.06 -4.27 -1.20
CA LEU A 93 -17.30 -4.56 -0.50
C LEU A 93 -17.90 -5.83 -1.12
N ASP A 94 -17.78 -6.94 -0.43
CA ASP A 94 -18.65 -8.08 -0.70
C ASP A 94 -20.03 -7.69 -0.17
N LEU A 95 -20.97 -7.42 -1.07
CA LEU A 95 -22.38 -7.26 -0.72
C LEU A 95 -22.85 -8.60 -0.14
N VAL A 96 -22.75 -8.77 1.17
CA VAL A 96 -23.49 -9.81 1.88
C VAL A 96 -24.95 -9.35 1.84
N GLY A 97 -25.70 -9.87 0.88
CA GLY A 97 -27.15 -9.68 0.81
C GLY A 97 -27.84 -10.20 2.08
N PRO A 98 -29.09 -9.77 2.35
CA PRO A 98 -29.86 -10.21 3.50
C PRO A 98 -30.14 -11.72 3.49
#